data_AF-E6ZZZ6-F1
#
_entry.id   AF-E6ZZZ6-F1
#
_cell.length_a   1.000
_cell.length_b   1.000
_cell.length_c   1.000
_cell.angle_alpha   90.00
_cell.angle_beta   90.00
_cell.angle_gamma   90.00
#
_symmetry.space_group_name_H-M   'P 1'
#
loop_
_entity.id
_entity.type
_entity.pdbx_description
1 polymer ?
#
loop_
_entity_poly.entity_id
_entity_poly.type
_entity_poly.pdbx_seq_one_letter_code
_entity_poly.pdbx_strand_id
1 'polypeptide(L)'
;MKQFRLMALAFAFAMLLNVFFAEPVRANVRDMVKKLHDTLQNAHLTSGKEWRVIGGPDYEGKFDAGALEIAKKTGNSAQYLGSDKPALGTRYFGGVLPMTDYGPREEYFYTLIRPTDAVGAKMGPWLAPNDGRSRLAVFLWKHRPKKADPQVVSVDIIEDTGFNWAQHLDNFQDVIQRMRG
;
A
#
# COMPACT_ATOMS: atom_id res chain seq x y z
N MET A 1 43.82 -20.56 17.63
CA MET A 1 42.98 -19.52 18.28
C MET A 1 42.78 -18.21 17.50
N LYS A 2 43.44 -17.95 16.36
CA LYS A 2 43.23 -16.71 15.56
C LYS A 2 42.07 -16.80 14.54
N GLN A 3 41.75 -17.99 14.04
CA GLN A 3 40.71 -18.19 13.02
C GLN A 3 39.27 -18.01 13.55
N PHE A 4 38.98 -18.46 14.77
CA PHE A 4 37.66 -18.29 15.38
C PHE A 4 37.28 -16.82 15.64
N ARG A 5 38.27 -15.96 15.92
CA ARG A 5 38.05 -14.52 16.17
C ARG A 5 37.70 -13.74 14.90
N LEU A 6 38.25 -14.14 13.75
CA LEU A 6 37.93 -13.57 12.44
C LEU A 6 36.52 -13.98 11.97
N MET A 7 36.11 -15.21 12.24
CA MET A 7 34.79 -15.71 11.85
C MET A 7 33.65 -15.06 12.64
N ALA A 8 33.85 -14.81 13.95
CA ALA A 8 32.89 -14.08 14.78
C ALA A 8 32.73 -12.62 14.33
N LEU A 9 33.82 -11.97 13.89
CA LEU A 9 33.78 -10.61 13.37
C LEU A 9 33.03 -10.53 12.03
N ALA A 10 33.21 -11.52 11.16
CA ALA A 10 32.48 -11.62 9.89
C ALA A 10 30.97 -11.85 10.09
N PHE A 11 30.58 -12.66 11.09
CA PHE A 11 29.17 -12.85 11.44
C PHE A 11 28.53 -11.57 12.02
N ALA A 12 29.24 -10.83 12.87
CA ALA A 12 28.77 -9.55 13.38
C ALA A 12 28.61 -8.50 12.26
N PHE A 13 29.52 -8.49 11.29
CA PHE A 13 29.42 -7.59 10.12
C PHE A 13 28.27 -7.97 9.18
N ALA A 14 28.02 -9.27 8.97
CA ALA A 14 26.90 -9.76 8.18
C ALA A 14 25.54 -9.50 8.84
N MET A 15 25.45 -9.57 10.18
CA MET A 15 24.23 -9.18 10.91
C MET A 15 24.00 -7.66 10.88
N LEU A 16 25.05 -6.84 10.96
CA LEU A 16 24.93 -5.38 10.82
C LEU A 16 24.50 -4.96 9.41
N LEU A 17 25.01 -5.63 8.36
CA LEU A 17 24.57 -5.34 6.97
C LEU A 17 23.08 -5.60 6.78
N ASN A 18 22.48 -6.63 7.39
CA ASN A 18 21.03 -6.85 7.33
C ASN A 18 20.21 -5.74 8.00
N VAL A 19 20.75 -5.05 9.01
CA VAL A 19 20.10 -3.90 9.65
C VAL A 19 20.14 -2.66 8.74
N PHE A 20 21.18 -2.50 7.92
CA PHE A 20 21.29 -1.40 6.95
C PHE A 20 20.61 -1.68 5.59
N PHE A 21 20.39 -2.95 5.23
CA PHE A 21 19.61 -3.35 4.05
C PHE A 21 18.11 -3.49 4.33
N ALA A 22 17.66 -3.32 5.57
CA ALA A 22 16.25 -3.07 5.86
C ALA A 22 15.90 -1.67 5.35
N GLU A 23 15.53 -1.58 4.07
CA GLU A 23 15.16 -0.36 3.38
C GLU A 23 14.23 0.52 4.25
N PRO A 24 14.56 1.81 4.48
CA PRO A 24 13.71 2.74 5.23
C PRO A 24 12.33 2.97 4.58
N VAL A 25 12.10 2.41 3.39
CA VAL A 25 10.84 2.46 2.64
C VAL A 25 9.71 1.68 3.32
N ARG A 26 10.01 0.62 4.10
CA ARG A 26 8.96 -0.26 4.66
C ARG A 26 8.22 0.32 5.86
N ALA A 27 8.84 1.17 6.66
CA ALA A 27 8.21 1.72 7.87
C ALA A 27 7.00 2.59 7.51
N ASN A 28 7.13 3.49 6.53
CA ASN A 28 6.06 4.43 6.18
C ASN A 28 4.92 3.78 5.39
N VAL A 29 5.21 2.76 4.56
CA VAL A 29 4.16 2.01 3.86
C VAL A 29 3.24 1.31 4.86
N ARG A 30 3.77 0.78 5.97
CA ARG A 30 2.94 0.16 7.03
C ARG A 30 1.97 1.16 7.64
N ASP A 31 2.40 2.39 7.89
CA ASP A 31 1.53 3.43 8.43
C ASP A 31 0.42 3.81 7.44
N MET A 32 0.71 3.84 6.14
CA MET A 32 -0.30 4.07 5.11
C MET A 32 -1.25 2.88 4.95
N VAL A 33 -0.78 1.64 5.06
CA VAL A 33 -1.65 0.44 5.09
C VAL A 33 -2.55 0.48 6.33
N LYS A 34 -2.02 0.82 7.50
CA LYS A 34 -2.82 1.01 8.71
C LYS A 34 -3.86 2.10 8.52
N LYS A 35 -3.48 3.25 7.95
CA LYS A 35 -4.40 4.35 7.66
C LYS A 35 -5.51 3.92 6.70
N LEU A 36 -5.18 3.11 5.69
CA LEU A 36 -6.16 2.52 4.77
C LEU A 36 -7.17 1.66 5.53
N HIS A 37 -6.68 0.73 6.38
CA HIS A 37 -7.54 -0.13 7.18
C HIS A 37 -8.44 0.66 8.13
N ASP A 38 -7.88 1.64 8.85
CA ASP A 38 -8.64 2.52 9.75
C ASP A 38 -9.72 3.30 8.97
N THR A 39 -9.39 3.81 7.78
CA THR A 39 -10.32 4.57 6.93
C THR A 39 -11.47 3.68 6.43
N LEU A 40 -11.15 2.49 5.91
CA LEU A 40 -12.16 1.56 5.41
C LEU A 40 -13.02 0.99 6.53
N GLN A 41 -12.42 0.63 7.67
CA GLN A 41 -13.14 0.18 8.85
C GLN A 41 -14.15 1.23 9.31
N ASN A 42 -13.74 2.49 9.46
CA ASN A 42 -14.63 3.57 9.85
C ASN A 42 -15.76 3.79 8.84
N ALA A 43 -15.49 3.71 7.55
CA ALA A 43 -16.50 3.85 6.50
C ALA A 43 -17.56 2.72 6.58
N HIS A 44 -17.11 1.47 6.77
CA HIS A 44 -18.00 0.32 6.92
C HIS A 44 -18.85 0.43 8.18
N LEU A 45 -18.23 0.77 9.32
CA LEU A 45 -18.93 0.98 10.60
C LEU A 45 -20.02 2.05 10.48
N THR A 46 -19.71 3.17 9.82
CA THR A 46 -20.67 4.26 9.60
C THR A 46 -21.87 3.82 8.75
N SER A 47 -21.66 2.84 7.87
CA SER A 47 -22.69 2.27 7.01
C SER A 47 -23.39 1.04 7.62
N GLY A 48 -23.09 0.69 8.87
CA GLY A 48 -23.64 -0.49 9.54
C GLY A 48 -23.17 -1.82 8.92
N LYS A 49 -21.99 -1.82 8.30
CA LYS A 49 -21.36 -2.99 7.67
C LYS A 49 -20.12 -3.41 8.45
N GLU A 50 -19.81 -4.70 8.42
CA GLU A 50 -18.57 -5.22 9.01
C GLU A 50 -17.40 -5.03 8.05
N TRP A 51 -16.25 -4.61 8.56
CA TRP A 51 -15.00 -4.60 7.82
C TRP A 51 -14.18 -5.83 8.17
N ARG A 52 -13.77 -6.59 7.16
CA ARG A 52 -12.92 -7.77 7.36
C ARG A 52 -11.93 -7.96 6.22
N VAL A 53 -10.65 -7.88 6.56
CA VAL A 53 -9.56 -8.32 5.69
C VAL A 53 -9.41 -9.82 5.81
N ILE A 54 -9.45 -10.51 4.67
CA ILE A 54 -9.25 -11.97 4.59
C ILE A 54 -7.76 -12.28 4.49
N GLY A 55 -7.01 -11.45 3.78
CA GLY A 55 -5.57 -11.56 3.61
C GLY A 55 -5.11 -10.81 2.35
N GLY A 56 -3.81 -10.75 2.12
CA GLY A 56 -3.22 -10.29 0.87
C GLY A 56 -2.49 -11.44 0.19
N PRO A 57 -2.62 -11.64 -1.13
CA PRO A 57 -1.74 -12.57 -1.82
C PRO A 57 -0.29 -12.11 -1.69
N ASP A 58 0.67 -13.03 -1.71
CA ASP A 58 2.08 -12.67 -1.96
C ASP A 58 2.14 -11.99 -3.33
N TYR A 59 2.15 -10.65 -3.30
CA TYR A 59 1.83 -9.84 -4.45
C TYR A 59 3.09 -9.48 -5.23
N GLU A 60 3.24 -10.04 -6.43
CA GLU A 60 4.41 -9.84 -7.30
C GLU A 60 4.18 -8.79 -8.41
N GLY A 61 3.20 -7.89 -8.29
CA GLY A 61 2.97 -6.82 -9.27
C GLY A 61 2.33 -7.24 -10.60
N LYS A 62 1.98 -8.53 -10.76
CA LYS A 62 1.47 -9.10 -12.02
C LYS A 62 0.17 -8.47 -12.54
N PHE A 63 -0.55 -7.75 -11.67
CA PHE A 63 -1.85 -7.18 -11.99
C PHE A 63 -1.85 -5.65 -12.03
N ASP A 64 -0.74 -4.98 -11.69
CA ASP A 64 -0.62 -3.53 -11.56
C ASP A 64 -1.20 -2.79 -12.78
N ALA A 65 -0.64 -3.05 -13.97
CA ALA A 65 -1.04 -2.35 -15.18
C ALA A 65 -2.54 -2.54 -15.49
N GLY A 66 -3.05 -3.75 -15.33
CA GLY A 66 -4.47 -4.03 -15.56
C GLY A 66 -5.38 -3.34 -14.54
N ALA A 67 -4.99 -3.36 -13.26
CA ALA A 67 -5.76 -2.76 -12.18
C ALA A 67 -5.82 -1.23 -12.32
N LEU A 68 -4.69 -0.62 -12.69
CA LEU A 68 -4.63 0.81 -12.96
C LEU A 68 -5.46 1.19 -14.19
N GLU A 69 -5.44 0.38 -15.25
CA GLU A 69 -6.28 0.62 -16.44
C GLU A 69 -7.78 0.51 -16.14
N ILE A 70 -8.18 -0.41 -15.26
CA ILE A 70 -9.57 -0.48 -14.77
C ILE A 70 -9.90 0.79 -13.99
N ALA A 71 -9.04 1.23 -13.08
CA ALA A 71 -9.26 2.45 -12.31
C ALA A 71 -9.43 3.69 -13.22
N LYS A 72 -8.62 3.81 -14.27
CA LYS A 72 -8.73 4.91 -15.24
C LYS A 72 -10.05 4.94 -16.03
N LYS A 73 -10.66 3.78 -16.28
CA LYS A 73 -11.83 3.63 -17.17
C LYS A 73 -13.16 3.54 -16.42
N THR A 74 -13.13 3.17 -15.15
CA THR A 74 -14.32 3.01 -14.32
C THR A 74 -14.59 4.31 -13.55
N GLY A 75 -15.84 4.76 -13.54
CA GLY A 75 -16.28 5.87 -12.69
C GLY A 75 -16.30 5.45 -11.22
N ASN A 76 -15.98 6.37 -10.32
CA ASN A 76 -15.91 6.13 -8.86
C ASN A 76 -15.06 4.89 -8.52
N SER A 77 -13.80 4.91 -8.95
CA SER A 77 -12.89 3.76 -8.90
C SER A 77 -11.70 3.96 -7.97
N ALA A 78 -11.48 5.18 -7.47
CA ALA A 78 -10.31 5.53 -6.69
C ALA A 78 -10.66 6.46 -5.53
N GLN A 79 -9.90 6.38 -4.44
CA GLN A 79 -10.06 7.31 -3.32
C GLN A 79 -8.71 7.75 -2.78
N TYR A 80 -8.56 9.06 -2.62
CA TYR A 80 -7.36 9.65 -2.02
C TYR A 80 -7.23 9.26 -0.55
N LEU A 81 -6.05 8.79 -0.15
CA LEU A 81 -5.77 8.36 1.21
C LEU A 81 -4.95 9.40 1.98
N GLY A 82 -3.99 10.06 1.32
CA GLY A 82 -3.14 11.06 1.96
C GLY A 82 -1.75 11.16 1.36
N SER A 83 -0.96 12.06 1.92
CA SER A 83 0.44 12.27 1.56
C SER A 83 1.36 11.87 2.70
N ASP A 84 2.57 11.43 2.36
CA ASP A 84 3.64 11.19 3.31
C ASP A 84 4.98 11.80 2.82
N LYS A 85 5.91 12.02 3.74
CA LYS A 85 7.31 12.30 3.45
C LYS A 85 8.18 11.26 4.16
N PRO A 86 8.76 10.31 3.42
CA PRO A 86 9.46 9.21 4.06
C PRO A 86 10.72 9.69 4.74
N ALA A 87 10.92 9.34 6.03
CA ALA A 87 12.18 9.60 6.72
C ALA A 87 13.31 8.77 6.08
N LEU A 88 14.36 9.43 5.60
CA LEU A 88 15.54 8.80 5.00
C LEU A 88 16.64 8.48 6.02
N GLY A 89 16.58 9.11 7.19
CA GLY A 89 17.53 8.90 8.28
C GLY A 89 17.54 10.07 9.24
N THR A 90 18.37 9.97 10.28
CA THR A 90 18.62 11.06 11.22
C THR A 90 20.06 11.51 11.07
N ARG A 91 20.27 12.81 10.79
CA ARG A 91 21.59 13.44 10.84
C ARG A 91 21.73 14.21 12.14
N TYR A 92 22.96 14.34 12.63
CA TYR A 92 23.26 15.11 13.84
C TYR A 92 23.98 16.40 13.45
N PHE A 93 23.35 17.55 13.69
CA PHE A 93 24.01 18.85 13.49
C PHE A 93 24.86 19.18 14.72
N GLY A 94 26.16 19.42 14.51
CA GLY A 94 27.11 19.72 15.59
C GLY A 94 27.28 18.61 16.65
N GLY A 95 26.85 17.38 16.36
CA GLY A 95 26.94 16.24 17.29
C GLY A 95 25.87 16.18 18.39
N VAL A 96 24.93 17.12 18.44
CA VAL A 96 23.99 17.23 19.59
C VAL A 96 22.51 17.28 19.17
N LEU A 97 22.17 17.87 18.02
CA LEU A 97 20.78 18.02 17.61
C LEU A 97 20.41 16.99 16.53
N PRO A 98 19.53 16.01 16.83
CA PRO A 98 19.03 15.10 15.83
C PRO A 98 18.08 15.84 14.89
N MET A 99 18.33 15.73 13.59
CA MET A 99 17.49 16.27 12.53
C MET A 99 17.13 15.13 11.58
N THR A 100 15.84 14.91 11.36
CA THR A 100 15.36 13.89 10.43
C THR A 100 15.48 14.41 9.00
N ASP A 101 16.20 13.69 8.16
CA ASP A 101 16.20 13.91 6.73
C ASP A 101 14.96 13.26 6.13
N TYR A 102 14.21 14.03 5.34
CA TYR A 102 13.00 13.56 4.67
C TYR A 102 13.22 13.41 3.16
N GLY A 103 12.60 12.38 2.60
CA GLY A 103 12.58 12.11 1.17
C GLY A 103 11.53 12.95 0.43
N PRO A 104 11.39 12.70 -0.89
CA PRO A 104 10.38 13.38 -1.69
C PRO A 104 8.98 13.03 -1.19
N ARG A 105 8.05 13.98 -1.29
CA ARG A 105 6.63 13.77 -0.98
C ARG A 105 6.06 12.63 -1.83
N GLU A 106 5.37 11.71 -1.18
CA GLU A 106 4.66 10.58 -1.77
C GLU A 106 3.16 10.75 -1.51
N GLU A 107 2.33 10.43 -2.49
CA GLU A 107 0.88 10.51 -2.45
C GLU A 107 0.29 9.11 -2.52
N TYR A 108 -0.79 8.86 -1.78
CA TYR A 108 -1.41 7.56 -1.68
C TYR A 108 -2.89 7.62 -2.03
N PHE A 109 -3.35 6.61 -2.74
CA PHE A 109 -4.75 6.34 -3.00
C PHE A 109 -5.00 4.85 -3.07
N TYR A 110 -6.25 4.44 -2.97
CA TYR A 110 -6.62 3.06 -3.23
C TYR A 110 -7.67 2.95 -4.31
N THR A 111 -7.70 1.79 -4.96
CA THR A 111 -8.70 1.41 -5.96
C THR A 111 -9.28 0.05 -5.62
N LEU A 112 -10.41 -0.28 -6.20
CA LEU A 112 -11.05 -1.58 -6.04
C LEU A 112 -10.99 -2.40 -7.32
N ILE A 113 -10.85 -3.71 -7.15
CA ILE A 113 -11.01 -4.70 -8.22
C ILE A 113 -12.06 -5.71 -7.78
N ARG A 114 -13.11 -5.83 -8.57
CA ARG A 114 -14.23 -6.74 -8.36
C ARG A 114 -14.00 -8.05 -9.10
N PRO A 115 -14.62 -9.16 -8.67
CA PRO A 115 -14.52 -10.45 -9.36
C PRO A 115 -14.96 -10.38 -10.84
N THR A 116 -15.87 -9.45 -11.17
CA THR A 116 -16.39 -9.23 -12.52
C THR A 116 -15.43 -8.49 -13.45
N ASP A 117 -14.40 -7.84 -12.90
CA ASP A 117 -13.43 -7.10 -13.70
C ASP A 117 -12.44 -8.06 -14.38
N ALA A 118 -11.85 -7.66 -15.51
CA ALA A 118 -10.91 -8.50 -16.25
C ALA A 118 -9.69 -8.92 -15.41
N VAL A 119 -9.23 -8.06 -14.49
CA VAL A 119 -8.19 -8.41 -13.52
C VAL A 119 -8.73 -9.30 -12.42
N GLY A 120 -9.91 -9.01 -11.88
CA GLY A 120 -10.50 -9.80 -10.81
C GLY A 120 -10.78 -11.25 -11.23
N ALA A 121 -11.23 -11.45 -12.47
CA ALA A 121 -11.38 -12.78 -13.06
C ALA A 121 -10.05 -13.56 -13.10
N LYS A 122 -8.93 -12.87 -13.36
CA LYS A 122 -7.58 -13.47 -13.36
C LYS A 122 -7.03 -13.72 -11.96
N MET A 123 -7.44 -12.93 -10.97
CA MET A 123 -7.13 -13.18 -9.56
C MET A 123 -7.83 -14.45 -9.04
N GLY A 124 -8.86 -14.92 -9.73
CA GLY A 124 -9.40 -16.27 -9.63
C GLY A 124 -9.73 -16.68 -8.19
N PRO A 125 -9.03 -17.67 -7.60
CA PRO A 125 -9.34 -18.18 -6.25
C PRO A 125 -9.29 -17.13 -5.15
N TRP A 126 -8.49 -16.06 -5.30
CA TRP A 126 -8.41 -15.02 -4.27
C TRP A 126 -9.71 -14.22 -4.16
N LEU A 127 -10.41 -14.00 -5.28
CA LEU A 127 -11.68 -13.28 -5.32
C LEU A 127 -12.90 -14.20 -5.44
N ALA A 128 -12.70 -15.51 -5.49
CA ALA A 128 -13.79 -16.47 -5.45
C ALA A 128 -14.57 -16.34 -4.12
N PRO A 129 -15.91 -16.41 -4.15
CA PRO A 129 -16.71 -16.38 -2.94
C PRO A 129 -16.30 -17.49 -1.97
N ASN A 130 -16.35 -17.22 -0.68
CA ASN A 130 -16.11 -18.22 0.36
C ASN A 130 -17.30 -18.23 1.32
N ASP A 131 -17.86 -19.40 1.57
CA ASP A 131 -19.07 -19.58 2.38
C ASP A 131 -20.23 -18.67 1.93
N GLY A 132 -20.36 -18.46 0.62
CA GLY A 132 -21.38 -17.60 0.01
C GLY A 132 -21.13 -16.10 0.14
N ARG A 133 -20.00 -15.67 0.72
CA ARG A 133 -19.62 -14.25 0.84
C ARG A 133 -18.75 -13.82 -0.33
N SER A 134 -19.18 -12.79 -1.03
CA SER A 134 -18.42 -12.14 -2.11
C SER A 134 -17.14 -11.51 -1.58
N ARG A 135 -16.13 -11.39 -2.45
CA ARG A 135 -14.83 -10.80 -2.12
C ARG A 135 -14.44 -9.77 -3.17
N LEU A 136 -13.62 -8.81 -2.77
CA LEU A 136 -13.00 -7.86 -3.69
C LEU A 136 -11.56 -7.56 -3.24
N ALA A 137 -10.75 -7.03 -4.15
CA ALA A 137 -9.40 -6.60 -3.84
C ALA A 137 -9.31 -5.08 -3.74
N VAL A 138 -8.62 -4.60 -2.71
CA VAL A 138 -8.26 -3.20 -2.50
C VAL A 138 -6.79 -3.05 -2.84
N PHE A 139 -6.48 -2.28 -3.87
CA PHE A 139 -5.11 -1.98 -4.28
C PHE A 139 -4.71 -0.64 -3.70
N LEU A 140 -3.67 -0.62 -2.85
CA LEU A 140 -3.06 0.60 -2.34
C LEU A 140 -1.94 1.03 -3.27
N TRP A 141 -2.05 2.24 -3.78
CA TRP A 141 -1.11 2.85 -4.71
C TRP A 141 -0.31 3.94 -4.02
N LYS A 142 0.95 4.05 -4.47
CA LYS A 142 1.87 5.12 -4.15
C LYS A 142 2.24 5.86 -5.43
N HIS A 143 2.06 7.16 -5.44
CA HIS A 143 2.42 8.04 -6.53
C HIS A 143 3.42 9.10 -6.05
N ARG A 144 4.43 9.40 -6.86
CA ARG A 144 5.32 10.54 -6.61
C ARG A 144 4.99 11.62 -7.64
N PRO A 145 4.64 12.84 -7.22
CA PRO A 145 4.42 13.94 -8.15
C PRO A 145 5.61 14.10 -9.09
N LYS A 146 5.35 14.28 -10.39
CA LYS A 146 6.36 14.41 -11.47
C LYS A 146 7.15 13.14 -11.81
N LYS A 147 6.88 12.00 -11.17
CA LYS A 147 7.37 10.69 -11.63
C LYS A 147 6.29 9.96 -12.43
N ALA A 148 6.72 8.86 -13.06
CA ALA A 148 5.88 7.97 -13.86
C ALA A 148 4.72 7.34 -13.05
N ASP A 149 4.04 6.37 -13.66
CA ASP A 149 2.81 5.75 -13.17
C ASP A 149 2.85 5.35 -11.68
N PRO A 150 1.71 5.43 -10.96
CA PRO A 150 1.58 4.94 -9.60
C PRO A 150 2.04 3.49 -9.44
N GLN A 151 2.63 3.17 -8.29
CA GLN A 151 3.12 1.83 -7.94
C GLN A 151 2.22 1.21 -6.88
N VAL A 152 1.86 -0.06 -7.02
CA VAL A 152 1.15 -0.79 -5.97
C VAL A 152 2.10 -1.06 -4.80
N VAL A 153 1.64 -0.80 -3.58
CA VAL A 153 2.40 -1.06 -2.35
C VAL A 153 1.72 -2.06 -1.41
N SER A 154 0.42 -2.28 -1.57
CA SER A 154 -0.33 -3.33 -0.86
C SER A 154 -1.54 -3.77 -1.67
N VAL A 155 -1.92 -5.03 -1.53
CA VAL A 155 -3.18 -5.56 -2.05
C VAL A 155 -3.87 -6.35 -0.94
N ASP A 156 -5.03 -5.87 -0.51
CA ASP A 156 -5.84 -6.53 0.50
C ASP A 156 -7.08 -7.15 -0.13
N ILE A 157 -7.38 -8.40 0.21
CA ILE A 157 -8.63 -9.06 -0.13
C ILE A 157 -9.58 -8.92 1.04
N ILE A 158 -10.79 -8.45 0.76
CA ILE A 158 -11.80 -8.14 1.77
C ILE A 158 -13.12 -8.83 1.43
N GLU A 159 -13.95 -9.03 2.46
CA GLU A 159 -15.35 -9.44 2.24
C GLU A 159 -16.16 -8.27 1.67
N ASP A 160 -16.90 -8.50 0.59
CA ASP A 160 -17.84 -7.52 0.05
C ASP A 160 -19.19 -7.67 0.74
N THR A 161 -19.46 -6.81 1.71
CA THR A 161 -20.68 -6.83 2.53
C THR A 161 -21.85 -6.04 1.90
N GLY A 162 -21.75 -5.71 0.60
CA GLY A 162 -22.68 -4.81 -0.07
C GLY A 162 -22.52 -3.36 0.41
N PHE A 163 -21.30 -2.96 0.75
CA PHE A 163 -20.97 -1.56 1.06
C PHE A 163 -21.14 -0.71 -0.21
N ASN A 164 -21.70 0.50 -0.07
CA ASN A 164 -21.91 1.37 -1.23
C ASN A 164 -20.62 2.08 -1.66
N TRP A 165 -19.74 1.33 -2.32
CA TRP A 165 -18.44 1.81 -2.80
C TRP A 165 -18.55 3.04 -3.70
N ALA A 166 -19.62 3.15 -4.49
CA ALA A 166 -19.79 4.26 -5.43
C ALA A 166 -19.94 5.62 -4.73
N GLN A 167 -20.39 5.67 -3.47
CA GLN A 167 -20.46 6.91 -2.68
C GLN A 167 -19.17 7.22 -1.92
N HIS A 168 -18.26 6.25 -1.84
CA HIS A 168 -17.01 6.36 -1.08
C HIS A 168 -15.78 6.57 -1.97
N LEU A 169 -15.91 6.31 -3.27
CA LEU A 169 -14.87 6.47 -4.26
C LEU A 169 -15.18 7.66 -5.16
N ASP A 170 -14.11 8.35 -5.53
CA ASP A 170 -14.07 9.42 -6.53
C ASP A 170 -13.63 8.88 -7.90
N ASN A 171 -13.73 9.71 -8.94
CA ASN A 171 -13.14 9.39 -10.23
C ASN A 171 -11.61 9.41 -10.13
N PHE A 172 -10.96 8.46 -10.81
CA PHE A 172 -9.50 8.37 -10.82
C PHE A 172 -8.81 9.67 -11.27
N GLN A 173 -9.33 10.35 -12.29
CA GLN A 173 -8.72 11.59 -12.77
C GLN A 173 -8.77 12.71 -11.72
N ASP A 174 -9.86 12.83 -10.98
CA ASP A 174 -10.01 13.83 -9.91
C ASP A 174 -9.03 13.54 -8.77
N VAL A 175 -8.90 12.26 -8.39
CA VAL A 175 -7.94 11.79 -7.39
C VAL A 175 -6.51 12.11 -7.81
N ILE A 176 -6.12 11.81 -9.05
CA ILE A 176 -4.78 12.13 -9.57
C ILE A 176 -4.56 13.64 -9.67
N GLN A 177 -5.57 14.43 -10.02
CA GLN A 177 -5.45 15.88 -10.07
C GLN A 177 -5.18 16.48 -8.69
N ARG A 178 -5.90 16.04 -7.65
CA ARG A 178 -5.67 16.48 -6.26
C ARG A 178 -4.25 16.18 -5.76
N MET A 179 -3.62 15.12 -6.26
CA MET A 179 -2.25 14.74 -5.89
C MET A 179 -1.15 15.57 -6.55
N ARG A 180 -1.46 16.28 -7.64
CA ARG A 180 -0.44 17.05 -8.39
C ARG A 180 -0.05 18.36 -7.71
N GLY A 181 -0.85 18.83 -6.74
CA GLY A 181 -0.69 20.11 -6.06
C GLY A 181 -1.38 21.24 -6.81
#